data_AF-A0A060ZEV5-F1
#
_entry.id   AF-A0A060ZEV5-F1
#
_cell.length_a   1.000
_cell.length_b   1.000
_cell.length_c   1.000
_cell.angle_alpha   90.00
_cell.angle_beta   90.00
_cell.angle_gamma   90.00
#
_symmetry.space_group_name_H-M   'P 1'
#
loop_
_entity.id
_entity.type
_entity.pdbx_description
1 polymer ?
#
loop_
_entity_poly.entity_id
_entity_poly.type
_entity_poly.pdbx_seq_one_letter_code
_entity_poly.pdbx_strand_id
1 'polypeptide(L)' 'MSLFLAKLSCKRDIDEVIKTVAEKVLVLRFGRDEDSVCLQLDEIVSS' A
#
# COMPACT_ATOMS: atom_id res chain seq x y z
N MET A 1 -1.39 13.16 2.30
CA MET A 1 -0.96 12.19 3.34
C MET A 1 -2.13 11.26 3.60
N SER A 2 -2.11 10.05 3.04
CA SER A 2 -3.01 8.99 3.48
C SER A 2 -2.56 8.56 4.88
N LEU A 3 -3.30 8.95 5.92
CA LEU A 3 -3.02 8.57 7.31
C LEU A 3 -3.45 7.13 7.61
N PHE A 4 -4.14 6.46 6.67
CA PHE A 4 -4.79 5.17 6.89
C PHE A 4 -4.05 3.97 6.28
N LEU A 5 -3.18 4.16 5.27
CA LEU A 5 -2.47 3.06 4.62
C LEU A 5 -1.00 2.97 5.08
N ALA A 6 -0.57 1.76 5.45
CA ALA A 6 0.81 1.50 5.84
C ALA A 6 1.76 1.66 4.63
N LYS A 7 2.77 2.53 4.76
CA LYS A 7 3.77 2.74 3.71
C LYS A 7 4.97 1.83 3.91
N LEU A 8 5.31 1.05 2.89
CA LEU A 8 6.52 0.23 2.84
C LEU A 8 7.60 1.00 2.09
N SER A 9 8.79 1.13 2.68
CA SER A 9 9.86 1.98 2.15
C SER A 9 11.00 1.21 1.48
N CYS A 10 11.11 -0.09 1.74
CA CYS A 10 12.14 -0.93 1.14
C CYS A 10 11.61 -2.28 0.63
N LYS A 11 12.39 -2.90 -0.26
CA LYS A 11 12.05 -4.19 -0.87
C LYS A 11 11.86 -5.31 0.17
N ARG A 12 12.67 -5.30 1.24
CA ARG A 12 12.58 -6.32 2.29
C ARG A 12 11.19 -6.32 2.94
N ASP A 13 10.67 -5.14 3.27
CA ASP A 13 9.37 -5.02 3.93
C ASP A 13 8.23 -5.51 3.03
N ILE A 14 8.35 -5.26 1.71
CA ILE A 14 7.42 -5.78 0.70
C ILE A 14 7.47 -7.31 0.68
N ASP A 15 8.67 -7.88 0.60
CA ASP A 15 8.86 -9.33 0.57
C ASP A 15 8.33 -10.01 1.84
N GLU A 16 8.51 -9.40 3.02
CA GLU A 16 8.02 -9.91 4.30
C GLU A 16 6.49 -9.88 4.39
N VAL A 17 5.84 -8.80 3.97
CA VAL A 17 4.38 -8.70 4.00
C VAL A 17 3.72 -9.71 3.06
N ILE A 18 4.32 -9.97 1.89
CA ILE A 18 3.82 -10.98 0.94
C ILE A 18 3.90 -12.38 1.55
N LYS A 19 5.01 -12.72 2.22
CA LYS A 19 5.20 -14.05 2.81
C LYS A 19 4.34 -14.33 4.03
N THR A 20 3.94 -13.30 4.76
CA THR A 20 3.23 -13.43 6.04
C THR A 20 1.72 -13.41 5.90
N VAL A 21 1.19 -12.90 4.80
CA VAL A 21 -0.25 -12.85 4.54
C VAL A 21 -0.71 -14.15 3.85
N ALA A 22 -1.42 -15.01 4.58
CA ALA A 22 -1.93 -16.29 4.07
C ALA A 22 -3.45 -16.28 3.81
N GLU A 23 -4.23 -15.78 4.77
CA GLU A 23 -5.70 -15.97 4.80
C GLU A 23 -6.50 -14.77 4.25
N LYS A 24 -5.84 -13.82 3.59
CA LYS A 24 -6.48 -12.63 3.02
C LYS A 24 -5.78 -12.18 1.75
N VAL A 25 -6.48 -11.40 0.94
CA VAL A 25 -5.89 -10.75 -0.24
C VAL A 25 -5.00 -9.61 0.22
N LEU A 26 -3.74 -9.65 -0.22
CA LEU A 26 -2.80 -8.55 -0.05
C LEU A 26 -2.86 -7.63 -1.28
N VAL A 27 -3.20 -6.36 -1.07
CA VAL A 27 -3.18 -5.32 -2.11
C VAL A 27 -1.99 -4.39 -1.85
N LEU A 28 -1.12 -4.25 -2.84
CA LEU A 28 0.03 -3.34 -2.80
C LEU A 28 -0.13 -2.27 -3.88
N ARG A 29 -0.14 -1.00 -3.47
CA ARG A 29 -0.16 0.15 -4.38
C ARG A 29 1.28 0.61 -4.63
N PHE A 30 1.68 0.66 -5.89
CA PHE A 30 2.97 1.24 -6.30
C PHE A 30 2.70 2.54 -7.05
N GLY A 31 3.31 3.63 -6.58
CA GLY A 31 3.12 4.95 -7.15
C GLY A 31 3.77 6.02 -6.30
N ARG A 32 3.83 7.25 -6.80
CA ARG A 32 4.34 8.41 -6.07
C ARG A 32 3.21 9.04 -5.28
N ASP A 33 3.50 9.52 -4.08
CA ASP A 33 2.46 10.06 -3.19
C ASP A 33 1.99 11.45 -3.64
N GLU A 34 2.77 12.12 -4.50
CA GLU A 34 2.44 13.39 -5.10
C GLU A 34 1.53 13.26 -6.33
N ASP A 35 1.42 12.05 -6.90
CA ASP A 35 0.57 11.82 -8.07
C ASP A 35 -0.90 11.84 -7.67
N SER A 36 -1.69 12.72 -8.29
CA SER A 36 -3.12 12.89 -7.98
C SER A 36 -3.93 11.60 -8.10
N VAL A 37 -3.57 10.74 -9.06
CA VAL A 37 -4.20 9.42 -9.24
C VAL A 37 -3.93 8.50 -8.05
N CYS A 38 -2.71 8.54 -7.47
CA CYS A 38 -2.38 7.72 -6.30
C CYS A 38 -3.13 8.20 -5.05
N LEU A 39 -3.31 9.51 -4.89
CA LEU A 39 -4.10 10.07 -3.79
C LEU A 39 -5.57 9.64 -3.86
N GLN A 40 -6.18 9.69 -5.05
CA GLN A 40 -7.55 9.22 -5.27
C GLN A 40 -7.71 7.72 -5.01
N LEU A 41 -6.73 6.91 -5.44
CA LEU A 41 -6.73 5.47 -5.17
C LEU A 41 -6.57 5.16 -3.68
N ASP A 42 -5.73 5.91 -2.97
CA ASP A 42 -5.57 5.75 -1.53
C ASP A 42 -6.88 6.03 -0.78
N GLU A 43 -7.65 7.04 -1.18
CA GLU A 43 -8.98 7.32 -0.61
C GLU A 43 -9.93 6.13 -0.81
N ILE A 44 -9.99 5.57 -2.01
CA ILE A 44 -10.85 4.42 -2.34
C ILE A 44 -10.47 3.17 -1.54
N VAL A 45 -9.17 2.89 -1.38
CA VAL A 45 -8.67 1.67 -0.73
C VAL A 45 -8.64 1.81 0.80
N SER A 46 -8.69 3.03 1.33
CA SER A 46 -8.69 3.29 2.76
C SER A 46 -10.04 3.08 3.46
N SER A 47 -11.14 2.88 2.71
CA SER A 47 -12.49 2.67 3.23
C SER A 47 -12.75 1.21 3.61
#